data_AF-A0A7C5TIX5-F1
#
_entry.id   AF-A0A7C5TIX5-F1
#
_cell.length_a   1.000
_cell.length_b   1.000
_cell.length_c   1.000
_cell.angle_alpha   90.00
_cell.angle_beta   90.00
_cell.angle_gamma   90.00
#
_symmetry.space_group_name_H-M   'P 1'
#
loop_
_entity.id
_entity.type
_entity.pdbx_description
1 polymer ?
#
loop_
_entity_poly.entity_id
_entity_poly.type
_entity_poly.pdbx_seq_one_letter_code
_entity_poly.pdbx_strand_id
1 'polypeptide(L)'
;MNAKRLRITAAVNVWGELLRLKIVNREDAINIIKNIYKNMNAEPIRGASSPPDIFDKEMITIYIIGKWGLGLDKEIPIEILESLFNKEVMLEKLYNSILQSNSRDEICKEIKELCEKLDEALIARELRFAFTLYYFGFTEYGNLVTLLRRIYMFFPEFQETVRRFTKFVIAYEVGSRISSGKIKNDIELNMTKNVIALDIGIPRALPSTSYIVEVSKHFFNLQENILKSLKTSQVEKKESQSE
;
A
#
# COMPACT_ATOMS: atom_id res chain seq x y z
N MET A 1 -18.95 7.74 2.32
CA MET A 1 -18.81 6.27 2.29
C MET A 1 -17.39 5.90 2.71
N ASN A 2 -17.18 4.80 3.44
CA ASN A 2 -15.84 4.39 3.86
C ASN A 2 -15.05 3.87 2.63
N ALA A 3 -13.91 4.51 2.30
CA ALA A 3 -13.10 4.17 1.14
C ALA A 3 -12.67 2.69 1.11
N LYS A 4 -12.39 2.10 2.28
CA LYS A 4 -12.05 0.67 2.41
C LYS A 4 -13.20 -0.22 1.96
N ARG A 5 -14.42 0.05 2.45
CA ARG A 5 -15.62 -0.71 2.06
C ARG A 5 -15.90 -0.58 0.58
N LEU A 6 -15.79 0.63 0.02
CA LEU A 6 -15.99 0.87 -1.40
C LEU A 6 -15.02 0.05 -2.27
N ARG A 7 -13.73 0.02 -1.91
CA ARG A 7 -12.71 -0.78 -2.62
C ARG A 7 -12.99 -2.28 -2.54
N ILE A 8 -13.42 -2.79 -1.38
CA ILE A 8 -13.82 -4.20 -1.24
C ILE A 8 -14.99 -4.51 -2.18
N THR A 9 -16.05 -3.69 -2.17
CA THR A 9 -17.20 -3.90 -3.06
C THR A 9 -16.80 -3.83 -4.53
N ALA A 10 -15.93 -2.88 -4.90
CA ALA A 10 -15.41 -2.79 -6.26
C ALA A 10 -14.61 -4.04 -6.66
N ALA A 11 -13.76 -4.55 -5.78
CA ALA A 11 -12.99 -5.78 -6.04
C ALA A 11 -13.89 -7.02 -6.17
N VAL A 12 -14.93 -7.14 -5.35
CA VAL A 12 -15.92 -8.22 -5.47
C VAL A 12 -16.67 -8.13 -6.81
N ASN A 13 -17.08 -6.93 -7.22
CA ASN A 13 -17.73 -6.72 -8.52
C ASN A 13 -16.79 -7.06 -9.68
N VAL A 14 -15.49 -6.73 -9.57
CA VAL A 14 -14.47 -7.11 -10.56
C VAL A 14 -14.41 -8.62 -10.67
N TRP A 15 -14.33 -9.35 -9.55
CA TRP A 15 -14.35 -10.81 -9.58
C TRP A 15 -15.60 -11.40 -10.23
N GLY A 16 -16.78 -10.83 -9.95
CA GLY A 16 -18.02 -11.23 -10.61
C GLY A 16 -17.95 -11.11 -12.14
N GLU A 17 -17.37 -10.02 -12.65
CA GLU A 17 -17.15 -9.82 -14.10
C GLU A 17 -16.09 -10.77 -14.68
N LEU A 18 -14.94 -10.91 -14.01
CA LEU A 18 -13.85 -11.78 -14.46
C LEU A 18 -14.33 -13.23 -14.62
N LEU A 19 -15.11 -13.73 -13.66
CA LEU A 19 -15.66 -15.09 -13.69
C LEU A 19 -16.74 -15.25 -14.75
N ARG A 20 -17.68 -14.29 -14.85
CA ARG A 20 -18.76 -14.34 -15.83
C ARG A 20 -18.23 -14.33 -17.27
N LEU A 21 -17.24 -13.49 -17.54
CA LEU A 21 -16.65 -13.31 -18.87
C LEU A 21 -15.49 -14.28 -19.14
N LYS A 22 -15.10 -15.10 -18.15
CA LYS A 22 -13.97 -16.04 -18.22
C LYS A 22 -12.68 -15.35 -18.70
N ILE A 23 -12.38 -14.19 -18.14
CA ILE A 23 -11.20 -13.41 -18.50
C ILE A 23 -9.94 -14.13 -18.03
N VAL A 24 -9.02 -14.34 -18.97
CA VAL A 24 -7.73 -15.01 -18.72
C VAL A 24 -6.52 -14.12 -19.02
N ASN A 25 -6.72 -12.94 -19.61
CA ASN A 25 -5.65 -12.01 -19.89
C ASN A 25 -5.73 -10.75 -19.02
N ARG A 26 -4.56 -10.20 -18.73
CA ARG A 26 -4.39 -9.10 -17.79
C ARG A 26 -4.93 -7.77 -18.30
N GLU A 27 -4.81 -7.50 -19.60
CA GLU A 27 -5.23 -6.22 -20.19
C GLU A 27 -6.75 -6.05 -20.10
N ASP A 28 -7.51 -7.09 -20.40
CA ASP A 28 -8.96 -7.09 -20.26
C ASP A 28 -9.40 -6.96 -18.80
N ALA A 29 -8.71 -7.64 -17.88
CA ALA A 29 -8.97 -7.48 -16.46
C ALA A 29 -8.73 -6.03 -15.99
N ILE A 30 -7.65 -5.39 -16.45
CA ILE A 30 -7.38 -3.98 -16.16
C ILE A 30 -8.51 -3.08 -16.68
N ASN A 31 -9.06 -3.36 -17.87
CA ASN A 31 -10.17 -2.59 -18.43
C ASN A 31 -11.45 -2.77 -17.62
N ILE A 32 -11.74 -3.98 -17.14
CA ILE A 32 -12.85 -4.26 -16.22
C ILE A 32 -12.69 -3.49 -14.92
N ILE A 33 -11.49 -3.51 -14.31
CA ILE A 33 -11.19 -2.74 -13.09
C ILE A 33 -11.45 -1.26 -13.33
N LYS A 34 -10.91 -0.68 -14.42
CA LYS A 34 -11.12 0.74 -14.77
C LYS A 34 -12.61 1.09 -14.86
N ASN A 35 -13.39 0.28 -15.57
CA ASN A 35 -14.81 0.53 -15.78
C ASN A 35 -15.60 0.46 -14.46
N ILE A 36 -15.37 -0.56 -13.65
CA ILE A 36 -16.05 -0.71 -12.35
C ILE A 36 -15.68 0.41 -11.41
N TYR A 37 -14.39 0.73 -11.28
CA TYR A 37 -13.92 1.78 -10.39
C TYR A 37 -14.50 3.14 -10.78
N LYS A 38 -14.53 3.45 -12.08
CA LYS A 38 -15.17 4.66 -12.61
C LYS A 38 -16.67 4.71 -12.28
N ASN A 39 -17.41 3.63 -12.53
CA ASN A 39 -18.85 3.58 -12.29
C ASN A 39 -19.22 3.67 -10.80
N MET A 40 -18.36 3.15 -9.92
CA MET A 40 -18.57 3.18 -8.47
C MET A 40 -17.96 4.40 -7.79
N ASN A 41 -17.30 5.29 -8.55
CA ASN A 41 -16.49 6.39 -8.02
C ASN A 41 -15.46 5.91 -6.97
N ALA A 42 -14.88 4.73 -7.21
CA ALA A 42 -13.82 4.15 -6.39
C ALA A 42 -12.44 4.55 -6.93
N GLU A 43 -11.49 4.71 -6.03
CA GLU A 43 -10.10 4.98 -6.39
C GLU A 43 -9.20 3.79 -6.02
N PRO A 44 -8.22 3.42 -6.87
CA PRO A 44 -7.13 2.53 -6.50
C PRO A 44 -6.40 2.99 -5.23
N ILE A 45 -5.70 2.08 -4.56
CA ILE A 45 -4.82 2.46 -3.44
C ILE A 45 -3.67 3.31 -3.99
N ARG A 46 -3.38 4.49 -3.43
CA ARG A 46 -2.22 5.29 -3.88
C ARG A 46 -1.72 6.22 -2.79
N GLY A 47 -0.46 6.65 -2.95
CA GLY A 47 0.06 7.80 -2.22
C GLY A 47 -0.33 9.11 -2.90
N ALA A 48 0.50 10.13 -2.77
CA ALA A 48 0.31 11.44 -3.41
C ALA A 48 0.15 11.35 -4.94
N SER A 49 1.01 10.58 -5.61
CA SER A 49 1.03 10.49 -7.07
C SER A 49 0.00 9.49 -7.63
N SER A 50 -0.48 9.76 -8.85
CA SER A 50 -1.31 8.86 -9.64
C SER A 50 -0.55 8.40 -10.90
N PRO A 51 0.23 7.31 -10.83
CA PRO A 51 1.01 6.85 -11.97
C PRO A 51 0.13 6.26 -13.08
N PRO A 52 0.60 6.24 -14.35
CA PRO A 52 -0.20 5.75 -15.48
C PRO A 52 -0.56 4.26 -15.38
N ASP A 53 0.28 3.46 -14.70
CA ASP A 53 0.09 2.03 -14.46
C ASP A 53 -0.71 1.73 -13.18
N ILE A 54 -1.44 2.71 -12.62
CA ILE A 54 -2.13 2.56 -11.33
C ILE A 54 -3.13 1.40 -11.30
N PHE A 55 -3.84 1.14 -12.40
CA PHE A 55 -4.80 0.04 -12.48
C PHE A 55 -4.13 -1.33 -12.65
N ASP A 56 -2.96 -1.38 -13.29
CA ASP A 56 -2.14 -2.59 -13.28
C ASP A 56 -1.64 -2.90 -11.86
N LYS A 57 -1.30 -1.87 -11.08
CA LYS A 57 -0.98 -2.01 -9.65
C LYS A 57 -2.18 -2.33 -8.77
N GLU A 58 -3.40 -2.07 -9.23
CA GLU A 58 -4.63 -2.39 -8.50
C GLU A 58 -5.02 -3.87 -8.63
N MET A 59 -4.43 -4.60 -9.58
CA MET A 59 -4.52 -6.07 -9.64
C MET A 59 -4.09 -6.73 -8.31
N ILE A 60 -3.18 -6.12 -7.55
CA ILE A 60 -2.81 -6.54 -6.20
C ILE A 60 -4.03 -6.57 -5.26
N THR A 61 -4.85 -5.52 -5.26
CA THR A 61 -6.08 -5.47 -4.46
C THR A 61 -7.05 -6.55 -4.91
N ILE A 62 -7.24 -6.71 -6.22
CA ILE A 62 -8.16 -7.72 -6.77
C ILE A 62 -7.72 -9.12 -6.35
N TYR A 63 -6.43 -9.44 -6.53
CA TYR A 63 -5.84 -10.71 -6.12
C TYR A 63 -6.05 -10.98 -4.63
N ILE A 64 -5.67 -10.02 -3.77
CA ILE A 64 -5.78 -10.17 -2.30
C ILE A 64 -7.24 -10.38 -1.89
N ILE A 65 -8.19 -9.59 -2.40
CA ILE A 65 -9.60 -9.76 -2.06
C ILE A 65 -10.14 -11.10 -2.58
N GLY A 66 -9.73 -11.53 -3.77
CA GLY A 66 -10.16 -12.82 -4.33
C GLY A 66 -9.67 -14.00 -3.51
N LYS A 67 -8.35 -14.07 -3.29
CA LYS A 67 -7.74 -15.18 -2.55
C LYS A 67 -8.04 -15.11 -1.06
N TRP A 68 -7.68 -14.03 -0.39
CA TRP A 68 -7.73 -13.93 1.08
C TRP A 68 -9.11 -13.54 1.59
N GLY A 69 -9.89 -12.77 0.81
CA GLY A 69 -11.23 -12.34 1.20
C GLY A 69 -12.34 -13.32 0.81
N LEU A 70 -12.28 -13.84 -0.42
CA LEU A 70 -13.33 -14.70 -0.99
C LEU A 70 -12.95 -16.20 -1.00
N GLY A 71 -11.69 -16.57 -0.73
CA GLY A 71 -11.24 -17.97 -0.72
C GLY A 71 -11.21 -18.62 -2.10
N LEU A 72 -11.10 -17.82 -3.16
CA LEU A 72 -11.22 -18.30 -4.55
C LEU A 72 -10.07 -19.23 -4.97
N ASP A 73 -8.95 -19.23 -4.25
CA ASP A 73 -7.86 -20.19 -4.46
C ASP A 73 -8.26 -21.64 -4.18
N LYS A 74 -9.38 -21.86 -3.50
CA LYS A 74 -9.95 -23.19 -3.24
C LYS A 74 -11.03 -23.60 -4.24
N GLU A 75 -11.57 -22.63 -4.98
CA GLU A 75 -12.74 -22.82 -5.85
C GLU A 75 -12.40 -22.69 -7.34
N ILE A 76 -11.38 -21.91 -7.68
CA ILE A 76 -10.92 -21.67 -9.05
C ILE A 76 -9.66 -22.48 -9.31
N PRO A 77 -9.53 -23.11 -10.49
CA PRO A 77 -8.29 -23.75 -10.91
C PRO A 77 -7.10 -22.80 -10.79
N ILE A 78 -6.00 -23.30 -10.22
CA ILE A 78 -4.80 -22.53 -9.94
C ILE A 78 -4.22 -21.92 -11.22
N GLU A 79 -4.40 -22.57 -12.37
CA GLU A 79 -3.90 -22.12 -13.67
C GLU A 79 -4.58 -20.82 -14.14
N ILE A 80 -5.85 -20.60 -13.77
CA ILE A 80 -6.56 -19.34 -14.07
C ILE A 80 -6.03 -18.23 -13.18
N LEU A 81 -5.77 -18.52 -11.90
CA LEU A 81 -5.16 -17.57 -10.98
C LEU A 81 -3.73 -17.22 -11.41
N GLU A 82 -2.92 -18.22 -11.76
CA GLU A 82 -1.54 -18.01 -12.18
C GLU A 82 -1.43 -17.34 -13.55
N SER A 83 -2.32 -17.61 -14.51
CA SER A 83 -2.30 -16.92 -15.80
C SER A 83 -2.66 -15.43 -15.67
N LEU A 84 -3.70 -15.11 -14.91
CA LEU A 84 -4.18 -13.73 -14.79
C LEU A 84 -3.39 -12.89 -13.77
N PHE A 85 -2.99 -13.52 -12.67
CA PHE A 85 -2.34 -12.91 -11.52
C PHE A 85 -0.91 -13.42 -11.31
N ASN A 86 -0.21 -13.85 -12.36
CA ASN A 86 1.19 -14.30 -12.28
C ASN A 86 2.07 -13.36 -11.45
N LYS A 87 1.96 -12.05 -11.67
CA LYS A 87 2.71 -11.03 -10.93
C LYS A 87 2.36 -11.06 -9.45
N GLU A 88 1.09 -11.10 -9.10
CA GLU A 88 0.65 -11.08 -7.71
C GLU A 88 0.96 -12.39 -6.97
N VAL A 89 0.90 -13.54 -7.66
CA VAL A 89 1.39 -14.84 -7.14
C VAL A 89 2.90 -14.77 -6.84
N MET A 90 3.69 -14.15 -7.72
CA MET A 90 5.12 -13.93 -7.48
C MET A 90 5.38 -13.01 -6.28
N LEU A 91 4.61 -11.93 -6.13
CA LEU A 91 4.69 -11.03 -4.97
C LEU A 91 4.34 -11.78 -3.68
N GLU A 92 3.32 -12.63 -3.68
CA GLU A 92 2.98 -13.40 -2.49
C GLU A 92 4.08 -14.40 -2.10
N LYS A 93 4.73 -15.05 -3.07
CA LYS A 93 5.90 -15.89 -2.81
C LYS A 93 7.02 -15.08 -2.18
N LEU A 94 7.35 -13.92 -2.75
CA LEU A 94 8.36 -13.00 -2.22
C LEU A 94 8.03 -12.51 -0.80
N TYR A 95 6.78 -12.11 -0.56
CA TYR A 95 6.26 -11.71 0.75
C TYR A 95 6.54 -12.78 1.82
N ASN A 96 6.15 -14.02 1.53
CA ASN A 96 6.35 -15.15 2.44
C ASN A 96 7.83 -15.44 2.65
N SER A 97 8.64 -15.51 1.58
CA SER A 97 10.09 -15.72 1.66
C SER A 97 10.78 -14.67 2.52
N ILE A 98 10.45 -13.38 2.33
CA ILE A 98 11.03 -12.29 3.13
C ILE A 98 10.66 -12.43 4.61
N LEU A 99 9.42 -12.82 4.93
CA LEU A 99 8.96 -12.96 6.32
C LEU A 99 9.43 -14.24 7.02
N GLN A 100 9.80 -15.28 6.27
CA GLN A 100 10.26 -16.55 6.84
C GLN A 100 11.79 -16.67 6.88
N SER A 101 12.50 -15.97 5.99
CA SER A 101 13.96 -16.05 5.87
C SER A 101 14.71 -15.14 6.84
N ASN A 102 15.91 -15.57 7.23
CA ASN A 102 16.83 -14.82 8.09
C ASN A 102 17.92 -14.07 7.31
N SER A 103 18.05 -14.30 6.00
CA SER A 103 19.06 -13.66 5.17
C SER A 103 18.61 -13.47 3.71
N ARG A 104 19.30 -12.57 2.99
CA ARG A 104 19.15 -12.41 1.54
C ARG A 104 19.38 -13.72 0.78
N ASP A 105 20.40 -14.49 1.20
CA ASP A 105 20.78 -15.72 0.52
C ASP A 105 19.71 -16.80 0.64
N GLU A 106 19.01 -16.89 1.77
CA GLU A 106 17.87 -17.80 1.95
C GLU A 106 16.72 -17.41 1.00
N ILE A 107 16.36 -16.12 0.96
CA ILE A 107 15.35 -15.60 0.04
C ILE A 107 15.73 -15.96 -1.40
N CYS A 108 16.94 -15.61 -1.82
CA CYS A 108 17.38 -15.86 -3.19
C CYS A 108 17.62 -17.33 -3.54
N LYS A 109 17.76 -18.22 -2.55
CA LYS A 109 17.75 -19.67 -2.79
C LYS A 109 16.33 -20.17 -3.05
N GLU A 110 15.35 -19.70 -2.27
CA GLU A 110 13.95 -20.11 -2.39
C GLU A 110 13.32 -19.61 -3.70
N ILE A 111 13.59 -18.35 -4.06
CA ILE A 111 12.99 -17.67 -5.22
C ILE A 111 14.05 -17.19 -6.20
N LYS A 112 14.96 -18.10 -6.57
CA LYS A 112 16.16 -17.83 -7.40
C LYS A 112 15.87 -17.00 -8.66
N GLU A 113 14.91 -17.43 -9.47
CA GLU A 113 14.52 -16.73 -10.70
C GLU A 113 13.97 -15.32 -10.46
N LEU A 114 13.37 -15.09 -9.28
CA LEU A 114 12.82 -13.79 -8.91
C LEU A 114 13.93 -12.85 -8.41
N CYS A 115 14.91 -13.39 -7.67
CA CYS A 115 16.04 -12.59 -7.18
C CYS A 115 16.87 -12.00 -8.32
N GLU A 116 17.04 -12.72 -9.44
CA GLU A 116 17.74 -12.22 -10.62
C GLU A 116 17.02 -11.06 -11.32
N LYS A 117 15.71 -10.92 -11.08
CA LYS A 117 14.83 -9.90 -11.67
C LYS A 117 14.46 -8.79 -10.70
N LEU A 118 15.04 -8.78 -9.49
CA LEU A 118 14.75 -7.75 -8.50
C LEU A 118 15.20 -6.38 -9.01
N ASP A 119 14.23 -5.47 -9.10
CA ASP A 119 14.45 -4.07 -9.41
C ASP A 119 13.62 -3.16 -8.48
N GLU A 120 13.80 -1.84 -8.61
CA GLU A 120 13.05 -0.89 -7.80
C GLU A 120 11.52 -1.01 -7.99
N ALA A 121 11.07 -1.36 -9.19
CA ALA A 121 9.66 -1.45 -9.52
C ALA A 121 9.00 -2.66 -8.85
N LEU A 122 9.67 -3.82 -8.83
CA LEU A 122 9.23 -5.03 -8.17
C LEU A 122 9.22 -4.85 -6.65
N ILE A 123 10.25 -4.25 -6.06
CA ILE A 123 10.26 -3.94 -4.62
C ILE A 123 9.15 -2.95 -4.25
N ALA A 124 8.90 -1.92 -5.06
CA ALA A 124 7.79 -1.01 -4.81
C ALA A 124 6.43 -1.72 -4.86
N ARG A 125 6.27 -2.72 -5.74
CA ARG A 125 5.06 -3.57 -5.81
C ARG A 125 4.96 -4.53 -4.62
N GLU A 126 6.06 -5.09 -4.17
CA GLU A 126 6.13 -5.96 -2.99
C GLU A 126 5.69 -5.20 -1.72
N LEU A 127 6.26 -4.00 -1.52
CA LEU A 127 5.86 -3.12 -0.43
C LEU A 127 4.37 -2.76 -0.49
N ARG A 128 3.85 -2.52 -1.70
CA ARG A 128 2.41 -2.28 -1.93
C ARG A 128 1.57 -3.52 -1.62
N PHE A 129 2.04 -4.72 -1.95
CA PHE A 129 1.36 -5.97 -1.65
C PHE A 129 1.20 -6.14 -0.14
N ALA A 130 2.29 -6.02 0.61
CA ALA A 130 2.28 -6.10 2.07
C ALA A 130 1.40 -5.02 2.71
N PHE A 131 1.49 -3.78 2.24
CA PHE A 131 0.60 -2.71 2.72
C PHE A 131 -0.87 -3.01 2.42
N THR A 132 -1.19 -3.56 1.25
CA THR A 132 -2.58 -3.89 0.87
C THR A 132 -3.15 -4.98 1.77
N LEU A 133 -2.37 -6.02 2.09
CA LEU A 133 -2.75 -7.04 3.09
C LEU A 133 -3.07 -6.38 4.45
N TYR A 134 -2.18 -5.51 4.92
CA TYR A 134 -2.36 -4.81 6.19
C TYR A 134 -3.59 -3.90 6.16
N TYR A 135 -3.74 -3.12 5.09
CA TYR A 135 -4.86 -2.20 4.88
C TYR A 135 -6.20 -2.91 4.96
N PHE A 136 -6.31 -4.10 4.36
CA PHE A 136 -7.54 -4.89 4.42
C PHE A 136 -7.71 -5.69 5.71
N GLY A 137 -6.64 -5.90 6.48
CA GLY A 137 -6.66 -6.60 7.76
C GLY A 137 -6.36 -8.09 7.66
N PHE A 138 -5.72 -8.51 6.57
CA PHE A 138 -5.27 -9.90 6.36
C PHE A 138 -3.89 -10.17 6.98
N THR A 139 -3.19 -9.12 7.40
CA THR A 139 -1.92 -9.23 8.15
C THR A 139 -1.84 -8.11 9.18
N GLU A 140 -1.02 -8.32 10.21
CA GLU A 140 -0.84 -7.35 11.28
C GLU A 140 0.19 -6.28 10.92
N TYR A 141 0.13 -5.14 11.60
CA TYR A 141 1.09 -4.04 11.42
C TYR A 141 2.54 -4.49 11.63
N GLY A 142 2.78 -5.38 12.59
CA GLY A 142 4.11 -5.93 12.88
C GLY A 142 4.73 -6.67 11.69
N ASN A 143 3.92 -7.36 10.88
CA ASN A 143 4.42 -8.03 9.67
C ASN A 143 4.81 -7.03 8.59
N LEU A 144 4.03 -5.95 8.42
CA LEU A 144 4.40 -4.86 7.49
C LEU A 144 5.73 -4.20 7.91
N VAL A 145 5.89 -3.89 9.21
CA VAL A 145 7.14 -3.31 9.74
C VAL A 145 8.32 -4.26 9.56
N THR A 146 8.12 -5.55 9.83
CA THR A 146 9.13 -6.59 9.64
C THR A 146 9.58 -6.66 8.18
N LEU A 147 8.63 -6.65 7.24
CA LEU A 147 8.94 -6.65 5.81
C LEU A 147 9.76 -5.42 5.41
N LEU A 148 9.35 -4.21 5.84
CA LEU A 148 10.08 -2.97 5.56
C LEU A 148 11.53 -3.05 6.04
N ARG A 149 11.74 -3.48 7.29
CA ARG A 149 13.08 -3.62 7.89
C ARG A 149 13.93 -4.66 7.18
N ARG A 150 13.35 -5.81 6.86
CA ARG A 150 14.06 -6.89 6.18
C ARG A 150 14.47 -6.49 4.77
N ILE A 151 13.58 -5.86 3.99
CA ILE A 151 13.96 -5.37 2.66
C ILE A 151 15.07 -4.31 2.76
N TYR A 152 14.96 -3.37 3.70
CA TYR A 152 15.97 -2.34 3.91
C TYR A 152 17.36 -2.90 4.26
N MET A 153 17.39 -3.99 5.04
CA MET A 153 18.62 -4.63 5.53
C MET A 153 19.21 -5.61 4.52
N PHE A 154 18.37 -6.46 3.91
CA PHE A 154 18.81 -7.52 3.01
C PHE A 154 19.09 -7.03 1.58
N PHE A 155 18.48 -5.93 1.17
CA PHE A 155 18.67 -5.36 -0.17
C PHE A 155 19.08 -3.88 -0.10
N PRO A 156 20.35 -3.58 0.24
CA PRO A 156 20.87 -2.21 0.35
C PRO A 156 20.63 -1.34 -0.90
N GLU A 157 20.61 -1.96 -2.08
CA GLU A 157 20.35 -1.30 -3.37
C GLU A 157 18.95 -0.66 -3.46
N PHE A 158 17.98 -1.12 -2.67
CA PHE A 158 16.59 -0.64 -2.71
C PHE A 158 16.20 0.22 -1.51
N GLN A 159 17.17 0.65 -0.69
CA GLN A 159 16.90 1.43 0.52
C GLN A 159 16.09 2.70 0.25
N GLU A 160 16.34 3.41 -0.86
CA GLU A 160 15.60 4.65 -1.15
C GLU A 160 14.14 4.37 -1.51
N THR A 161 13.87 3.26 -2.19
CA THR A 161 12.50 2.79 -2.45
C THR A 161 11.79 2.45 -1.14
N VAL A 162 12.47 1.74 -0.22
CA VAL A 162 11.92 1.44 1.10
C VAL A 162 11.68 2.70 1.93
N ARG A 163 12.58 3.70 1.91
CA ARG A 163 12.39 4.98 2.60
C ARG A 163 11.18 5.75 2.06
N ARG A 164 11.05 5.84 0.74
CA ARG A 164 9.91 6.49 0.07
C ARG A 164 8.61 5.81 0.45
N PHE A 165 8.57 4.48 0.46
CA PHE A 165 7.38 3.74 0.87
C PHE A 165 7.08 3.85 2.37
N THR A 166 8.12 3.89 3.21
CA THR A 166 7.95 4.09 4.65
C THR A 166 7.34 5.44 4.97
N LYS A 167 7.71 6.51 4.25
CA LYS A 167 7.03 7.82 4.34
C LYS A 167 5.53 7.70 4.08
N PHE A 168 5.14 6.91 3.07
CA PHE A 168 3.74 6.63 2.76
C PHE A 168 3.04 5.88 3.90
N VAL A 169 3.66 4.84 4.47
CA VAL A 169 3.10 4.08 5.60
C VAL A 169 2.92 4.98 6.83
N ILE A 170 3.92 5.80 7.18
CA ILE A 170 3.79 6.76 8.29
C ILE A 170 2.66 7.76 8.01
N ALA A 171 2.57 8.27 6.78
CA ALA A 171 1.52 9.19 6.38
C ALA A 171 0.12 8.57 6.53
N TYR A 172 -0.05 7.31 6.12
CA TYR A 172 -1.30 6.57 6.31
C TYR A 172 -1.65 6.39 7.79
N GLU A 173 -0.69 5.95 8.63
CA GLU A 173 -0.92 5.72 10.06
C GLU A 173 -1.28 7.00 10.82
N VAL A 174 -0.57 8.09 10.55
CA VAL A 174 -0.89 9.41 11.10
C VAL A 174 -2.29 9.85 10.63
N GLY A 175 -2.59 9.68 9.33
CA GLY A 175 -3.90 9.97 8.75
C GLY A 175 -5.04 9.23 9.43
N SER A 176 -4.84 7.95 9.73
CA SER A 176 -5.81 7.13 10.44
C SER A 176 -6.10 7.70 11.84
N ARG A 177 -5.05 8.09 12.58
CA ARG A 177 -5.18 8.71 13.90
C ARG A 177 -5.87 10.08 13.85
N ILE A 178 -5.55 10.91 12.85
CA ILE A 178 -6.28 12.17 12.58
C ILE A 178 -7.76 11.88 12.35
N SER A 179 -8.08 10.93 11.47
CA SER A 179 -9.48 10.61 11.12
C SER A 179 -10.29 10.09 12.31
N SER A 180 -9.63 9.41 13.26
CA SER A 180 -10.24 8.93 14.49
C SER A 180 -10.34 9.98 15.62
N GLY A 181 -9.87 11.22 15.39
CA GLY A 181 -9.88 12.30 16.38
C GLY A 181 -8.82 12.18 17.47
N LYS A 182 -7.84 11.28 17.31
CA LYS A 182 -6.71 11.09 18.25
C LYS A 182 -5.61 12.15 18.10
N ILE A 183 -5.63 12.93 17.01
CA ILE A 183 -4.71 14.03 16.75
C ILE A 183 -5.55 15.27 16.46
N LYS A 184 -5.35 16.31 17.27
CA LYS A 184 -6.13 17.56 17.26
C LYS A 184 -5.28 18.78 16.95
N ASN A 185 -3.97 18.71 17.16
CA ASN A 185 -3.05 19.82 16.99
C ASN A 185 -1.70 19.39 16.38
N ASP A 186 -0.90 20.40 16.03
CA ASP A 186 0.41 20.25 15.40
C ASP A 186 1.44 19.52 16.27
N ILE A 187 1.36 19.70 17.59
CA ILE A 187 2.29 19.07 18.54
C ILE A 187 2.04 17.56 18.54
N GLU A 188 0.78 17.15 18.72
CA GLU A 188 0.36 15.74 18.67
C GLU A 188 0.69 15.09 17.33
N LEU A 189 0.51 15.81 16.22
CA LEU A 189 0.88 15.32 14.89
C LEU A 189 2.40 15.05 14.82
N ASN A 190 3.21 16.02 15.23
CA ASN A 190 4.66 15.90 15.18
C ASN A 190 5.18 14.79 16.12
N MET A 191 4.65 14.68 17.33
CA MET A 191 4.99 13.58 18.24
C MET A 191 4.61 12.23 17.62
N THR A 192 3.38 12.12 17.11
CA THR A 192 2.86 10.86 16.55
C THR A 192 3.69 10.37 15.38
N LYS A 193 4.01 11.23 14.40
CA LYS A 193 4.81 10.81 13.24
C LYS A 193 6.23 10.38 13.64
N ASN A 194 6.83 11.02 14.66
CA ASN A 194 8.16 10.65 15.16
C ASN A 194 8.12 9.30 15.89
N VAL A 195 7.10 9.06 16.74
CA VAL A 195 6.92 7.77 17.42
C VAL A 195 6.75 6.64 16.40
N ILE A 196 5.91 6.82 15.38
CA ILE A 196 5.73 5.80 14.33
C ILE A 196 7.03 5.61 13.53
N ALA A 197 7.75 6.68 13.21
CA ALA A 197 9.03 6.56 12.49
C ALA A 197 10.09 5.79 13.29
N LEU A 198 10.16 6.03 14.61
CA LEU A 198 11.04 5.29 15.53
C LEU A 198 10.64 3.82 15.61
N ASP A 199 9.34 3.55 15.73
CA ASP A 199 8.80 2.19 15.77
C ASP A 199 9.08 1.43 14.46
N ILE A 200 8.99 2.07 13.30
CA ILE A 200 9.35 1.42 12.03
C ILE A 200 10.87 1.23 11.90
N GLY A 201 11.68 2.18 12.37
CA GLY A 201 13.14 2.04 12.42
C GLY A 201 13.87 2.22 11.08
N ILE A 202 13.23 2.82 10.08
CA ILE A 202 13.87 3.15 8.79
C ILE A 202 14.33 4.62 8.79
N PRO A 203 15.64 4.90 8.65
CA PRO A 203 16.16 6.26 8.73
C PRO A 203 15.73 7.11 7.54
N ARG A 204 15.61 8.43 7.75
CA ARG A 204 15.25 9.44 6.73
C ARG A 204 13.87 9.21 6.07
N ALA A 205 12.98 8.47 6.74
CA ALA A 205 11.63 8.17 6.26
C ALA A 205 10.52 9.07 6.87
N LEU A 206 10.87 10.17 7.54
CA LEU A 206 9.87 11.05 8.14
C LEU A 206 9.14 11.89 7.05
N PRO A 207 7.80 11.83 6.94
CA PRO A 207 7.05 12.62 5.97
C PRO A 207 6.81 14.07 6.44
N SER A 208 6.61 14.98 5.47
CA SER A 208 6.11 16.33 5.75
C SER A 208 4.62 16.30 6.11
N THR A 209 4.15 17.32 6.82
CA THR A 209 2.72 17.47 7.16
C THR A 209 1.86 17.60 5.90
N SER A 210 2.34 18.29 4.87
CA SER A 210 1.64 18.39 3.57
C SER A 210 1.45 17.03 2.92
N TYR A 211 2.48 16.18 2.91
CA TYR A 211 2.41 14.83 2.37
C TYR A 211 1.47 13.93 3.17
N ILE A 212 1.48 14.04 4.51
CA ILE A 212 0.52 13.33 5.38
C ILE A 212 -0.92 13.69 4.98
N VAL A 213 -1.22 14.98 4.86
CA VAL A 213 -2.56 15.46 4.49
C VAL A 213 -2.96 14.95 3.11
N GLU A 214 -2.05 14.99 2.13
CA GLU A 214 -2.31 14.54 0.77
C GLU A 214 -2.65 13.05 0.72
N VAL A 215 -1.79 12.19 1.30
CA VAL A 215 -2.04 10.74 1.37
C VAL A 215 -3.35 10.45 2.10
N SER A 216 -3.58 11.09 3.24
CA SER A 216 -4.73 10.80 4.11
C SER A 216 -6.09 11.02 3.42
N LYS A 217 -6.18 11.97 2.49
CA LYS A 217 -7.42 12.24 1.73
C LYS A 217 -7.85 11.06 0.86
N HIS A 218 -6.92 10.20 0.42
CA HIS A 218 -7.24 9.02 -0.39
C HIS A 218 -7.77 7.83 0.42
N PHE A 219 -7.70 7.89 1.74
CA PHE A 219 -8.11 6.78 2.61
C PHE A 219 -9.22 7.17 3.59
N PHE A 220 -9.27 8.44 4.00
CA PHE A 220 -10.12 8.90 5.10
C PHE A 220 -10.91 10.14 4.72
N ASN A 221 -12.10 10.27 5.30
CA ASN A 221 -12.87 11.51 5.24
C ASN A 221 -12.39 12.43 6.36
N LEU A 222 -11.45 13.34 6.04
CA LEU A 222 -10.86 14.24 7.02
C LEU A 222 -11.77 15.46 7.24
N GLN A 223 -12.00 15.83 8.50
CA GLN A 223 -12.76 17.04 8.82
C GLN A 223 -11.98 18.28 8.41
N GLU A 224 -12.63 19.21 7.70
CA GLU A 224 -11.99 20.43 7.17
C GLU A 224 -11.35 21.29 8.26
N ASN A 225 -11.93 21.31 9.47
CA ASN A 225 -11.44 22.11 10.58
C ASN A 225 -10.03 21.68 11.03
N ILE A 226 -9.76 20.36 11.01
CA ILE A 226 -8.43 19.82 11.33
C ILE A 226 -7.46 20.12 10.19
N LEU A 227 -7.93 20.05 8.94
CA LEU A 227 -7.11 20.43 7.79
C LEU A 227 -6.73 21.92 7.80
N LYS A 228 -7.61 22.79 8.29
CA LYS A 228 -7.34 24.22 8.46
C LYS A 228 -6.32 24.46 9.57
N SER A 229 -6.50 23.85 10.75
CA SER A 229 -5.55 24.03 11.87
C SER A 229 -4.13 23.58 11.50
N LEU A 230 -3.98 22.44 10.83
CA LEU A 230 -2.68 21.91 10.38
C LEU A 230 -2.03 22.72 9.24
N LYS A 231 -2.80 23.57 8.55
CA LYS A 231 -2.30 24.48 7.51
C LYS A 231 -1.91 25.84 8.08
N THR A 232 -2.69 26.40 9.00
CA THR A 232 -2.42 27.71 9.62
C THR A 232 -1.08 27.72 10.35
N SER A 233 -0.75 26.63 11.06
CA SER A 233 0.54 26.49 11.77
C SER A 233 1.77 26.35 10.86
N GLN A 234 1.61 26.13 9.55
CA GLN A 234 2.71 26.18 8.58
C GLN A 234 2.98 27.59 8.04
N VAL A 235 1.99 28.49 8.11
CA VAL A 235 2.13 29.89 7.68
C VAL A 235 2.87 30.68 8.76
N GLU A 236 2.47 30.51 10.02
CA GLU A 236 3.11 31.18 11.17
C GLU A 236 4.60 30.81 11.31
N LYS A 237 4.98 29.57 11.00
CA LYS A 237 6.39 29.12 11.04
C LYS A 237 7.27 29.65 9.90
N LYS A 238 6.67 30.03 8.77
CA LYS A 238 7.42 30.67 7.67
C LYS A 238 7.72 32.13 7.99
N GLU A 239 6.77 32.83 8.60
CA GLU A 239 6.93 34.24 8.98
C GLU A 239 7.97 34.39 10.10
N SER A 240 8.00 33.48 11.08
CA SER A 240 8.97 33.50 12.19
C SER A 240 10.40 33.03 11.84
N GLN A 241 10.68 32.63 10.60
CA GLN A 241 12.02 32.25 10.12
C GLN A 241 12.58 33.26 9.10
N SER A 242 11.84 34.33 8.83
CA SER A 242 12.20 35.43 7.93
C SER A 242 12.42 36.77 8.66
N GLU A 243 12.44 36.74 9.99
CA GLU A 243 12.91 37.81 10.88
C GLU A 243 14.24 37.40 11.54
#